data_AF-A8DV65-F1
#
_entry.id   AF-A8DV65-F1
#
_cell.length_a   1.000
_cell.length_b   1.000
_cell.length_c   1.000
_cell.angle_alpha   90.00
_cell.angle_beta   90.00
_cell.angle_gamma   90.00
#
_symmetry.space_group_name_H-M   'P 1'
#
loop_
_entity.id
_entity.type
_entity.pdbx_description
1 polymer ?
#
loop_
_entity_poly.entity_id
_entity_poly.type
_entity_poly.pdbx_seq_one_letter_code
_entity_poly.pdbx_strand_id
1 'polypeptide(L)'
;FGKITGYCYNELYGKIHFWIMFIGVNITFFPQHFLGLAGFPRRYSDFADGYAGWNLVCSFGSTISVVGVVWFIFVVYDAYVREVKFIGWVENTGSSWPSLEWVQQSPPALHTYNELPFV
;
A
#
# COMPACT_ATOMS: atom_id res chain seq x y z
N PHE A 1 -0.68 -10.47 0.23
CA PHE A 1 -2.13 -10.73 0.39
C PHE A 1 -2.52 -12.10 -0.14
N GLY A 2 -2.44 -12.36 -1.45
CA GLY A 2 -2.93 -13.62 -2.03
C GLY A 2 -2.24 -14.89 -1.54
N LYS A 3 -0.93 -14.84 -1.27
CA LYS A 3 -0.23 -16.01 -0.71
C LYS A 3 -0.78 -16.46 0.64
N ILE A 4 -1.02 -15.51 1.55
CA ILE A 4 -1.41 -15.78 2.94
C ILE A 4 -2.91 -16.08 3.02
N THR A 5 -3.75 -15.32 2.31
CA THR A 5 -5.21 -15.43 2.38
C THR A 5 -5.80 -16.44 1.40
N GLY A 6 -5.05 -16.78 0.34
CA GLY A 6 -5.55 -17.59 -0.77
C GLY A 6 -6.40 -16.82 -1.79
N TYR A 7 -6.62 -15.51 -1.62
CA TYR A 7 -7.51 -14.71 -2.48
C TYR A 7 -6.79 -13.64 -3.32
N CYS A 8 -7.25 -13.43 -4.54
CA CYS A 8 -6.82 -12.35 -5.42
C CYS A 8 -7.65 -11.08 -5.15
N TYR A 9 -6.96 -9.95 -4.98
CA TYR A 9 -7.59 -8.63 -5.09
C TYR A 9 -7.67 -8.22 -6.55
N ASN A 10 -8.57 -7.28 -6.87
CA ASN A 10 -8.67 -6.74 -8.22
C ASN A 10 -7.51 -5.78 -8.51
N GLU A 11 -6.66 -6.15 -9.47
CA GLU A 11 -5.48 -5.37 -9.86
C GLU A 11 -5.83 -3.96 -10.35
N LEU A 12 -7.00 -3.76 -10.98
CA LEU A 12 -7.46 -2.43 -11.40
C LEU A 12 -7.73 -1.55 -10.18
N TYR A 13 -8.39 -2.07 -9.14
CA TYR A 13 -8.65 -1.30 -7.93
C TYR A 13 -7.38 -1.03 -7.12
N GLY A 14 -6.42 -1.97 -7.13
CA GLY A 14 -5.08 -1.79 -6.57
C GLY A 14 -4.29 -0.67 -7.25
N LYS A 15 -4.33 -0.60 -8.59
CA LYS A 15 -3.72 0.50 -9.35
C LYS A 15 -4.37 1.85 -9.05
N ILE A 16 -5.70 1.91 -8.94
CA ILE A 16 -6.41 3.13 -8.54
C ILE A 16 -5.98 3.56 -7.14
N HIS A 17 -5.96 2.63 -6.17
CA HIS A 17 -5.47 2.90 -4.82
C HIS A 17 -4.06 3.49 -4.83
N PHE A 18 -3.16 2.87 -5.58
CA PHE A 18 -1.78 3.32 -5.72
C PHE A 18 -1.69 4.77 -6.21
N TRP A 19 -2.41 5.12 -7.27
CA TRP A 19 -2.37 6.49 -7.81
C TRP A 19 -2.97 7.54 -6.87
N ILE A 20 -4.07 7.21 -6.18
CA ILE A 20 -4.68 8.11 -5.19
C ILE A 20 -3.67 8.38 -4.05
N MET A 21 -3.08 7.32 -3.49
CA MET A 21 -2.09 7.45 -2.41
C MET A 21 -0.82 8.16 -2.89
N PHE A 22 -0.32 7.82 -4.07
CA PHE A 22 0.89 8.42 -4.63
C PHE A 22 0.72 9.93 -4.81
N ILE A 23 -0.39 10.37 -5.41
CA ILE A 23 -0.67 11.79 -5.60
C ILE A 23 -0.91 12.48 -4.26
N GLY A 24 -1.75 11.91 -3.38
CA GLY A 24 -2.10 12.51 -2.09
C GLY A 24 -0.88 12.70 -1.17
N VAL A 25 -0.03 11.68 -1.05
CA VAL A 25 1.19 11.73 -0.22
C VAL A 25 2.17 12.75 -0.80
N ASN A 26 2.37 12.80 -2.12
CA ASN A 26 3.26 13.79 -2.72
C ASN A 26 2.75 15.22 -2.48
N ILE A 27 1.46 15.50 -2.66
CA ILE A 27 0.87 16.81 -2.37
C ILE A 27 1.02 17.18 -0.88
N THR A 28 0.97 16.19 0.02
CA THR A 28 1.11 16.43 1.47
C THR A 28 2.55 16.76 1.88
N PHE A 29 3.53 15.98 1.41
CA PHE A 29 4.90 16.05 1.91
C PHE A 29 5.82 16.91 1.05
N PHE A 30 5.50 17.14 -0.23
CA PHE A 30 6.34 17.97 -1.08
C PHE A 30 6.42 19.43 -0.61
N PRO A 31 5.31 20.12 -0.28
CA PRO A 31 5.37 21.48 0.26
C PRO A 31 6.12 21.62 1.59
N GLN A 32 6.20 20.54 2.37
CA GLN A 32 6.93 20.56 3.65
C GLN A 32 8.42 20.81 3.47
N HIS A 33 8.99 20.48 2.31
CA HIS A 33 10.38 20.82 1.99
C HIS A 33 10.57 22.34 1.88
N PHE A 34 9.64 23.04 1.22
CA PHE A 34 9.68 24.50 1.12
C PHE A 34 9.43 25.18 2.47
N LEU A 35 8.48 24.67 3.26
CA LEU A 35 8.24 25.14 4.63
C LEU A 35 9.49 24.98 5.50
N GLY A 36 10.17 23.83 5.40
CA GLY A 36 11.43 23.58 6.11
C GLY A 36 12.56 24.54 5.72
N LEU A 37 12.72 24.82 4.42
CA LEU A 37 13.69 25.80 3.92
C LEU A 37 13.38 27.23 4.39
N ALA A 38 12.10 27.56 4.55
CA ALA A 38 11.64 28.85 5.09
C ALA A 38 11.75 28.95 6.64
N GLY A 39 12.40 27.97 7.28
CA GLY A 39 12.66 27.97 8.72
C GLY A 39 11.46 27.58 9.58
N PHE A 40 10.42 26.94 9.01
CA PHE A 40 9.25 26.53 9.76
C PHE A 40 9.60 25.45 10.80
N PRO A 41 9.46 25.72 12.12
CA PRO A 41 9.86 24.78 13.14
C PRO A 41 8.81 23.67 13.35
N ARG A 42 9.26 22.47 13.69
CA ARG A 42 8.37 21.31 13.90
C ARG A 42 7.60 21.43 15.22
N ARG A 43 6.40 20.83 15.27
CA ARG A 43 5.56 20.65 16.48
C ARG A 43 4.92 21.93 17.04
N TYR A 44 4.65 22.91 16.19
CA TYR A 44 3.87 24.09 16.56
C TYR A 44 2.41 23.92 16.14
N SER A 45 1.50 24.31 17.02
CA SER A 45 0.05 24.29 16.76
C SER A 45 -0.41 25.48 15.95
N ASP A 46 0.30 26.61 16.03
CA ASP A 46 -0.04 27.87 15.38
C ASP A 46 1.19 28.43 14.63
N PHE A 47 0.94 29.20 13.57
CA PHE A 47 1.95 29.66 12.64
C PHE A 47 1.59 31.01 12.02
N ALA A 48 2.61 31.79 11.64
CA ALA A 48 2.38 33.07 10.96
C ALA A 48 1.69 32.87 9.60
N ASP A 49 0.88 33.86 9.20
CA ASP A 49 0.07 33.81 7.96
C ASP A 49 0.88 33.49 6.69
N GLY A 50 2.18 33.83 6.66
CA GLY A 50 3.08 33.51 5.55
C GLY A 50 3.24 32.01 5.27
N TYR A 51 2.98 31.14 6.25
CA TYR A 51 3.04 29.68 6.09
C TYR A 51 1.69 29.03 5.77
N ALA A 52 0.59 29.79 5.87
CA ALA A 52 -0.77 29.27 5.72
C ALA A 52 -1.03 28.67 4.34
N GLY A 53 -0.49 29.25 3.27
CA GLY A 53 -0.69 28.77 1.91
C GLY A 53 -0.19 27.34 1.70
N TRP A 54 1.06 27.05 2.09
CA TRP A 54 1.63 25.70 1.96
C TRP A 54 0.98 24.69 2.92
N ASN A 55 0.62 25.10 4.14
CA ASN A 55 -0.09 24.24 5.09
C ASN A 55 -1.50 23.88 4.60
N LEU A 56 -2.17 24.78 3.88
CA LEU A 56 -3.46 24.50 3.24
C LEU A 56 -3.32 23.45 2.14
N VAL A 57 -2.29 23.56 1.28
CA VAL A 57 -1.99 22.53 0.25
C VAL A 57 -1.69 21.18 0.91
N CYS A 58 -0.88 21.15 1.97
CA CYS A 58 -0.60 19.94 2.74
C CYS A 58 -1.88 19.30 3.29
N SER A 59 -2.80 20.12 3.79
CA SER A 59 -4.08 19.66 4.36
C SER A 59 -4.95 19.01 3.28
N PHE A 60 -5.03 19.62 2.09
CA PHE A 60 -5.72 19.02 0.95
C PHE A 60 -5.10 17.67 0.55
N GLY A 61 -3.77 17.57 0.45
CA GLY A 61 -3.09 16.30 0.19
C GLY A 61 -3.41 15.23 1.24
N SER A 62 -3.49 15.63 2.51
CA SER A 62 -3.82 14.72 3.61
C SER A 62 -5.24 14.17 3.47
N THR A 63 -6.22 15.01 3.12
CA THR A 63 -7.60 14.55 2.88
C THR A 63 -7.68 13.54 1.72
N ILE A 64 -6.92 13.74 0.65
CA ILE A 64 -6.85 12.79 -0.48
C ILE A 64 -6.28 11.44 -0.01
N SER A 65 -5.27 11.48 0.85
CA SER A 65 -4.66 10.27 1.41
C SER A 65 -5.64 9.50 2.31
N VAL A 66 -6.50 10.21 3.07
CA VAL A 66 -7.58 9.58 3.86
C VAL A 66 -8.58 8.87 2.93
N VAL A 67 -8.96 9.48 1.81
CA VAL A 67 -9.80 8.82 0.80
C VAL A 67 -9.11 7.57 0.24
N GLY A 68 -7.80 7.63 0.01
CA GLY A 68 -7.00 6.46 -0.38
C GLY A 68 -7.08 5.31 0.63
N VAL A 69 -7.00 5.59 1.93
CA VAL A 69 -7.14 4.57 2.99
C VAL A 69 -8.55 3.96 3.00
N VAL A 70 -9.60 4.77 2.85
CA VAL A 70 -10.98 4.26 2.76
C VAL A 70 -11.13 3.34 1.54
N TRP A 71 -10.55 3.74 0.40
CA TRP A 71 -10.54 2.91 -0.81
C TRP A 71 -9.78 1.59 -0.61
N PHE A 72 -8.66 1.59 0.13
CA PHE A 72 -7.94 0.37 0.47
C PHE A 72 -8.79 -0.62 1.26
N ILE A 73 -9.52 -0.14 2.27
CA ILE A 73 -10.44 -0.97 3.07
C ILE A 73 -11.50 -1.60 2.16
N PHE A 74 -12.03 -0.83 1.21
CA PHE A 74 -12.96 -1.35 0.20
C PHE A 74 -12.33 -2.44 -0.68
N VAL A 75 -11.08 -2.28 -1.14
CA VAL A 75 -10.38 -3.31 -1.94
C VAL A 75 -10.19 -4.60 -1.16
N VAL A 76 -9.84 -4.52 0.11
CA VAL A 76 -9.70 -5.70 0.98
C VAL A 76 -11.06 -6.37 1.17
N TYR A 77 -12.11 -5.60 1.44
CA TYR A 77 -13.48 -6.12 1.55
C TYR A 77 -13.93 -6.83 0.27
N ASP A 78 -13.77 -6.19 -0.90
CA ASP A 78 -14.12 -6.77 -2.21
C ASP A 78 -13.35 -8.08 -2.49
N ALA A 79 -12.08 -8.17 -2.08
CA ALA A 79 -11.30 -9.40 -2.24
C ALA A 79 -11.86 -10.58 -1.43
N TYR A 80 -12.35 -10.33 -0.22
CA TYR A 80 -13.00 -11.37 0.60
C TYR A 80 -14.40 -11.73 0.11
N VAL A 81 -15.14 -10.80 -0.51
CA VAL A 81 -16.47 -11.09 -1.07
C VAL A 81 -16.39 -11.87 -2.38
N ARG A 82 -15.39 -11.60 -3.23
CA ARG A 82 -15.24 -12.25 -4.54
C ARG A 82 -14.65 -13.66 -4.46
N GLU A 83 -13.89 -13.94 -3.41
CA GLU A 83 -13.26 -15.26 -3.14
C GLU A 83 -12.50 -15.87 -4.35
N VAL A 84 -11.98 -15.03 -5.24
CA VAL A 84 -11.22 -15.51 -6.41
C VAL A 84 -9.91 -16.12 -5.92
N LYS A 85 -9.74 -17.43 -6.13
CA LYS A 85 -8.56 -18.16 -5.69
C LYS A 85 -7.28 -17.61 -6.33
N PHE A 86 -6.24 -17.46 -5.51
CA PHE A 86 -4.90 -17.11 -5.95
C PHE A 86 -4.21 -18.33 -6.56
N ILE A 87 -3.90 -18.26 -7.86
CA ILE A 87 -3.30 -19.37 -8.63
C ILE A 87 -1.76 -19.21 -8.70
N GLY A 88 -1.18 -18.25 -7.98
CA GLY A 88 0.23 -17.90 -8.12
C GLY A 88 0.45 -16.91 -9.27
N TRP A 89 1.60 -16.25 -9.25
CA TRP A 89 2.06 -15.50 -10.42
C TRP A 89 2.58 -16.51 -11.42
N VAL A 90 1.84 -16.77 -12.50
CA VAL A 90 2.29 -17.68 -13.56
C VAL A 90 3.50 -17.04 -14.24
N GLU A 91 4.69 -17.31 -13.73
CA GLU A 91 5.92 -17.04 -14.46
C GLU A 91 6.03 -18.11 -15.54
N ASN A 92 5.87 -17.69 -16.80
CA ASN A 92 6.05 -18.54 -17.98
C ASN A 92 7.50 -19.04 -18.16
N THR A 93 8.37 -18.80 -17.19
CA THR A 93 9.75 -19.26 -17.15
C THR A 93 9.78 -20.45 -16.21
N GLY A 94 10.09 -21.64 -16.74
CA GLY A 94 10.16 -22.91 -15.99
C GLY A 94 11.27 -22.98 -14.93
N SER A 95 11.63 -21.86 -14.32
CA SER A 95 12.57 -21.72 -13.21
C SER A 95 11.84 -21.81 -11.88
N SER A 96 12.45 -22.57 -10.97
CA SER A 96 12.13 -22.60 -9.54
C SER A 96 11.86 -21.21 -9.00
N TRP A 97 10.83 -21.08 -8.17
CA TRP A 97 10.55 -19.85 -7.44
C TRP A 97 11.80 -19.37 -6.68
N PRO A 98 12.06 -18.05 -6.60
CA PRO A 98 13.28 -17.50 -6.02
C PRO A 98 13.38 -17.65 -4.49
N SER A 99 12.27 -17.96 -3.82
CA SER A 99 12.23 -18.21 -2.38
C SER A 99 11.25 -19.34 -2.03
N LEU A 100 11.55 -20.04 -0.93
CA LEU A 100 10.75 -21.16 -0.41
C LEU A 100 9.29 -20.80 -0.12
N GLU A 101 9.00 -19.52 0.15
CA GLU A 101 7.65 -19.06 0.46
C GLU A 101 6.71 -19.30 -0.72
N TRP A 102 7.17 -19.15 -1.97
CA TRP A 102 6.31 -19.24 -3.16
C TRP A 102 6.03 -20.67 -3.61
N VAL A 103 6.86 -21.64 -3.19
CA VAL A 103 6.69 -23.08 -3.49
C VAL A 103 5.42 -23.66 -2.85
N GLN A 104 5.01 -23.13 -1.70
CA GLN A 104 3.92 -23.69 -0.90
C GLN A 104 2.53 -23.47 -1.53
N GLN A 105 1.53 -24.21 -1.07
CA GLN A 105 0.14 -23.93 -1.45
C GLN A 105 -0.37 -22.61 -0.83
N SER A 106 -1.44 -22.05 -1.41
CA SER A 106 -2.09 -20.83 -0.90
C SER A 106 -3.54 -21.15 -0.53
N PRO A 107 -3.99 -20.91 0.72
CA PRO A 107 -3.20 -20.47 1.88
C PRO A 107 -2.26 -21.57 2.40
N PRO A 108 -1.17 -21.22 3.11
CA PRO A 108 -0.25 -22.21 3.68
C PRO A 108 -0.93 -23.05 4.76
N ALA A 109 -0.45 -24.29 4.94
CA ALA A 109 -0.87 -25.12 6.07
C ALA A 109 -0.39 -24.52 7.40
N LEU A 110 -1.07 -24.88 8.50
CA LEU A 110 -0.71 -24.41 9.85
C LEU A 110 0.73 -24.81 10.23
N HIS A 111 1.14 -26.03 9.83
CA HIS A 111 2.52 -26.49 9.85
C HIS A 111 2.98 -26.79 8.42
N THR A 112 3.78 -25.88 7.86
CA THR A 112 4.17 -25.89 6.44
C THR A 112 5.19 -26.98 6.08
N TYR A 113 6.09 -27.31 7.01
CA TYR A 113 7.16 -28.28 6.79
C TYR A 113 7.11 -29.35 7.89
N ASN A 114 6.96 -30.60 7.49
CA ASN A 114 7.15 -31.76 8.39
C ASN A 114 8.64 -32.12 8.53
N GLU A 115 9.43 -31.81 7.51
CA GLU A 115 10.89 -31.99 7.46
C GLU A 115 11.54 -30.72 6.89
N LEU A 116 12.79 -30.46 7.30
CA LEU A 116 13.53 -29.29 6.84
C LEU A 116 13.70 -29.34 5.31
N PRO A 117 13.31 -28.29 4.57
CA PRO A 117 13.51 -28.26 3.14
C PRO A 117 15.01 -28.21 2.82
N PHE A 118 15.43 -29.03 1.85
CA PHE A 118 16.76 -28.93 1.26
C PHE A 118 16.77 -27.76 0.28
N VAL A 119 17.66 -26.80 0.50
CA VAL A 119 17.80 -25.56 -0.30
C VAL A 119 19.02 -25.66 -1.19
#